data_AF-A0A850PAE4-F1
#
_entry.id   AF-A0A850PAE4-F1
#
_cell.length_a   1.000
_cell.length_b   1.000
_cell.length_c   1.000
_cell.angle_alpha   90.00
_cell.angle_beta   90.00
_cell.angle_gamma   90.00
#
_symmetry.space_group_name_H-M   'P 1'
#
loop_
_entity.id
_entity.type
_entity.pdbx_description
1 polymer ?
#
loop_
_entity_poly.entity_id
_entity_poly.type
_entity_poly.pdbx_seq_one_letter_code
_entity_poly.pdbx_strand_id
1 'polypeptide(L)'
;PRIALNAALRARAGRRVTGDDRRFLRRHAGQGAWLIRALEQRGTTMLNVAEDIMSRQIGFLEHGPGGLVPLTMRTLAQSQGLHESTISRVSNGKYIATPHGTFELRYFFTQSVGTVDASHSAEAVRRTIARLIDAERADAILSDADIAEALCKLGMDIARRTVAKYRDALNIPGSVQRRRNREAGLQHR
;
A
#
# COMPACT_ATOMS: atom_id res chain seq x y z
N PRO A 1 -25.66 -2.20 -3.46
CA PRO A 1 -26.87 -2.42 -4.29
C PRO A 1 -27.82 -3.38 -3.57
N ARG A 2 -29.10 -3.01 -3.40
CA ARG A 2 -30.10 -3.91 -2.81
C ARG A 2 -30.69 -4.76 -3.93
N ILE A 3 -30.43 -6.06 -3.91
CA ILE A 3 -30.90 -7.00 -4.93
C ILE A 3 -31.89 -7.96 -4.28
N ALA A 4 -33.04 -8.13 -4.91
CA ALA A 4 -34.10 -9.04 -4.46
C ALA A 4 -34.58 -9.91 -5.62
N LEU A 5 -35.04 -11.13 -5.29
CA LEU A 5 -35.67 -12.00 -6.27
C LEU A 5 -37.00 -11.40 -6.74
N ASN A 6 -37.20 -11.30 -8.05
CA ASN A 6 -38.44 -10.77 -8.64
C ASN A 6 -39.68 -11.53 -8.13
N ALA A 7 -40.48 -10.87 -7.29
CA ALA A 7 -41.65 -11.46 -6.64
C ALA A 7 -42.82 -11.69 -7.62
N ALA A 8 -43.00 -10.79 -8.59
CA ALA A 8 -44.06 -10.89 -9.60
C ALA A 8 -43.83 -12.09 -10.54
N LEU A 9 -42.57 -12.35 -10.91
CA LEU A 9 -42.19 -13.53 -11.70
C LEU A 9 -42.48 -14.82 -10.92
N ARG A 10 -42.11 -14.88 -9.63
CA ARG A 10 -42.40 -16.03 -8.75
C ARG A 10 -43.90 -16.31 -8.61
N ALA A 11 -44.71 -15.26 -8.46
CA ALA A 11 -46.17 -15.39 -8.34
C ALA A 11 -46.84 -15.87 -9.64
N ARG A 12 -46.42 -15.33 -10.81
CA ARG A 12 -46.90 -15.78 -12.13
C ARG A 12 -46.50 -17.21 -12.43
N ALA A 13 -45.28 -17.59 -12.06
CA ALA A 13 -44.73 -18.91 -12.28
C ALA A 13 -45.37 -20.00 -11.40
N GLY A 14 -46.30 -19.69 -10.48
CA GLY A 14 -47.00 -20.68 -9.65
C GLY A 14 -48.35 -21.16 -10.20
N ARG A 15 -48.91 -20.49 -11.22
CA ARG A 15 -50.31 -20.70 -11.65
C ARG A 15 -50.53 -21.78 -12.74
N ARG A 16 -49.49 -22.22 -13.46
CA ARG A 16 -49.56 -23.27 -14.51
C ARG A 16 -48.23 -24.00 -14.67
N VAL A 17 -47.91 -24.93 -13.76
CA VAL A 17 -46.55 -25.47 -13.63
C VAL A 17 -46.59 -26.99 -13.61
N THR A 18 -45.97 -27.61 -14.60
CA THR A 18 -45.76 -29.06 -14.60
C THR A 18 -44.68 -29.45 -13.57
N GLY A 19 -44.48 -30.76 -13.34
CA GLY A 19 -43.46 -31.25 -12.40
C GLY A 19 -42.04 -30.78 -12.73
N ASP A 20 -41.70 -30.72 -14.02
CA ASP A 20 -40.39 -30.29 -14.50
C ASP A 20 -40.21 -28.78 -14.45
N ASP A 21 -41.24 -28.00 -14.79
CA ASP A 21 -41.24 -26.54 -14.61
C ASP A 21 -41.03 -26.15 -13.14
N ARG A 22 -41.62 -26.92 -12.20
CA ARG A 22 -41.46 -26.70 -10.76
C ARG A 22 -40.02 -26.94 -10.31
N ARG A 23 -39.37 -27.98 -10.83
CA ARG A 23 -37.95 -28.27 -10.59
C ARG A 23 -37.05 -27.16 -11.13
N PHE A 24 -37.31 -26.71 -12.36
CA PHE A 24 -36.59 -25.61 -12.99
C PHE A 24 -36.67 -24.31 -12.16
N LEU A 25 -37.88 -23.91 -11.77
CA LEU A 25 -38.11 -22.71 -10.97
C LEU A 25 -37.44 -22.78 -9.59
N ARG A 26 -37.51 -23.94 -8.91
CA ARG A 26 -36.82 -24.15 -7.63
C ARG A 26 -35.31 -24.03 -7.76
N ARG A 27 -34.73 -24.59 -8.82
CA ARG A 27 -33.28 -24.50 -9.08
C ARG A 27 -32.85 -23.04 -9.27
N HIS A 28 -33.54 -22.29 -10.11
CA HIS A 28 -33.20 -20.89 -10.37
C HIS A 28 -33.47 -19.97 -9.17
N ALA A 29 -34.54 -20.22 -8.41
CA ALA A 29 -34.78 -19.50 -7.16
C ALA A 29 -33.65 -19.76 -6.13
N GLY A 30 -33.17 -21.01 -6.04
CA GLY A 30 -32.01 -21.36 -5.21
C GLY A 30 -30.72 -20.66 -5.66
N GLN A 31 -30.44 -20.63 -6.96
CA GLN A 31 -29.29 -19.92 -7.53
C GLN A 31 -29.35 -18.42 -7.24
N GLY A 32 -30.53 -17.79 -7.41
CA GLY A 32 -30.69 -16.38 -7.13
C GLY A 32 -30.59 -16.06 -5.64
N ALA A 33 -31.12 -16.91 -4.75
CA ALA A 33 -30.95 -16.75 -3.31
C ALA A 33 -29.48 -16.91 -2.87
N TRP A 34 -28.73 -17.81 -3.51
CA TRP A 34 -27.28 -17.95 -3.30
C TRP A 34 -26.53 -16.70 -3.76
N LEU A 35 -26.87 -16.16 -4.93
CA LEU A 35 -26.23 -14.94 -5.45
C LEU A 35 -26.43 -13.74 -4.53
N ILE A 36 -27.65 -13.56 -4.00
CA ILE A 36 -27.94 -12.48 -3.03
C ILE A 36 -27.05 -12.62 -1.80
N ARG A 37 -26.99 -13.82 -1.20
CA ARG A 37 -26.13 -14.08 -0.04
C ARG A 37 -24.65 -13.84 -0.34
N ALA A 38 -24.18 -14.26 -1.51
CA ALA A 38 -22.79 -14.05 -1.92
C ALA A 38 -22.46 -12.55 -2.06
N LEU A 39 -23.40 -11.75 -2.56
CA LEU A 39 -23.23 -10.30 -2.68
C LEU A 39 -23.24 -9.60 -1.31
N GLU A 40 -24.11 -10.03 -0.39
CA GLU A 40 -24.15 -9.52 0.98
C GLU A 40 -22.85 -9.84 1.74
N GLN A 41 -22.37 -11.08 1.61
CA GLN A 41 -21.09 -11.50 2.18
C GLN A 41 -19.94 -10.65 1.63
N ARG A 42 -19.87 -10.47 0.30
CA ARG A 42 -18.86 -9.62 -0.33
C ARG A 42 -18.91 -8.17 0.18
N GLY A 43 -20.10 -7.61 0.35
CA GLY A 43 -20.28 -6.26 0.90
C GLY A 43 -19.76 -6.15 2.33
N THR A 44 -20.12 -7.13 3.17
CA THR A 44 -19.66 -7.21 4.57
C THR A 44 -18.15 -7.33 4.66
N THR A 45 -17.55 -8.24 3.88
CA THR A 45 -16.09 -8.39 3.85
C THR A 45 -15.39 -7.11 3.41
N MET A 46 -15.92 -6.41 2.41
CA MET A 46 -15.36 -5.14 1.94
C MET A 46 -15.41 -4.05 3.00
N LEU A 47 -16.52 -3.95 3.73
CA LEU A 47 -16.67 -2.99 4.82
C LEU A 47 -15.68 -3.28 5.94
N ASN A 48 -15.62 -4.52 6.42
CA ASN A 48 -14.71 -4.92 7.49
C ASN A 48 -13.24 -4.65 7.12
N VAL A 49 -12.85 -4.95 5.87
CA VAL A 49 -11.51 -4.66 5.37
C VAL A 49 -11.24 -3.16 5.34
N ALA A 50 -12.20 -2.35 4.87
CA ALA A 50 -12.04 -0.90 4.84
C ALA A 50 -11.94 -0.30 6.25
N GLU A 51 -12.75 -0.78 7.19
CA GLU A 51 -12.72 -0.37 8.60
C GLU A 51 -11.39 -0.71 9.27
N ASP A 52 -10.85 -1.91 9.08
CA ASP A 52 -9.55 -2.31 9.65
C ASP A 52 -8.40 -1.47 9.05
N ILE A 53 -8.45 -1.16 7.75
CA ILE A 53 -7.49 -0.24 7.13
C ILE A 53 -7.57 1.15 7.78
N MET A 54 -8.75 1.74 7.88
CA MET A 54 -8.93 3.10 8.43
C MET A 54 -8.58 3.18 9.92
N SER A 55 -8.90 2.14 10.69
CA SER A 55 -8.56 2.06 12.12
C SER A 55 -7.06 2.03 12.37
N ARG A 56 -6.27 1.51 11.42
CA ARG A 56 -4.80 1.53 11.49
C ARG A 56 -4.21 2.83 10.94
N GLN A 57 -4.91 3.46 10.00
CA GLN A 57 -4.47 4.67 9.30
C GLN A 57 -5.07 5.96 9.89
N ILE A 58 -5.29 6.00 11.21
CA ILE A 58 -5.80 7.21 11.89
C ILE A 58 -4.87 8.40 11.64
N GLY A 59 -3.54 8.19 11.68
CA GLY A 59 -2.56 9.24 11.38
C GLY A 59 -2.76 9.86 9.99
N PHE A 60 -3.16 9.07 9.00
CA PHE A 60 -3.51 9.57 7.66
C PHE A 60 -4.80 10.41 7.67
N LEU A 61 -5.80 10.01 8.45
CA LEU A 61 -7.07 10.73 8.54
C LEU A 61 -6.91 12.11 9.22
N GLU A 62 -5.91 12.26 10.08
CA GLU A 62 -5.62 13.50 10.81
C GLU A 62 -4.63 14.41 10.06
N HIS A 63 -3.57 13.82 9.49
CA HIS A 63 -2.41 14.55 8.95
C HIS A 63 -2.21 14.33 7.44
N GLY A 64 -3.12 13.62 6.78
CA GLY A 64 -3.01 13.27 5.37
C GLY A 64 -1.84 12.32 5.07
N PRO A 65 -1.26 12.37 3.85
CA PRO A 65 -0.18 11.46 3.44
C PRO A 65 1.03 11.41 4.39
N GLY A 66 1.28 12.48 5.16
CA GLY A 66 2.39 12.53 6.13
C GLY A 66 2.18 11.68 7.38
N GLY A 67 0.94 11.28 7.69
CA GLY A 67 0.62 10.42 8.83
C GLY A 67 0.36 8.95 8.45
N LEU A 68 0.71 8.55 7.23
CA LEU A 68 0.52 7.18 6.75
C LEU A 68 1.47 6.22 7.50
N VAL A 69 0.93 5.13 8.04
CA VAL A 69 1.71 4.11 8.75
C VAL A 69 1.91 2.85 7.91
N PRO A 70 3.01 2.11 8.11
CA PRO A 70 3.24 0.85 7.39
C PRO A 70 2.12 -0.17 7.58
N LEU A 71 1.49 -0.61 6.49
CA LEU A 71 0.44 -1.63 6.51
C LEU A 71 0.60 -2.60 5.34
N THR A 72 0.75 -3.90 5.65
CA THR A 72 0.84 -4.95 4.62
C THR A 72 -0.47 -5.72 4.48
N MET A 73 -0.73 -6.23 3.27
CA MET A 73 -1.89 -7.10 3.03
C MET A 73 -1.84 -8.37 3.89
N ARG A 74 -0.64 -8.89 4.18
CA ARG A 74 -0.44 -10.05 5.06
C ARG A 74 -0.91 -9.76 6.49
N THR A 75 -0.55 -8.62 7.05
CA THR A 75 -0.97 -8.21 8.40
C THR A 75 -2.49 -8.12 8.48
N LEU A 76 -3.11 -7.51 7.46
CA LEU A 76 -4.57 -7.37 7.41
C LEU A 76 -5.28 -8.72 7.16
N ALA A 77 -4.68 -9.61 6.36
CA ALA A 77 -5.18 -10.96 6.13
C ALA A 77 -5.22 -11.76 7.43
N GLN A 78 -4.16 -11.64 8.26
CA GLN A 78 -4.08 -12.30 9.57
C GLN A 78 -5.12 -11.77 10.57
N SER A 79 -5.31 -10.45 10.66
CA SER A 79 -6.33 -9.86 11.58
C SER A 79 -7.75 -10.26 11.20
N GLN A 80 -8.05 -10.33 9.91
CA GLN A 80 -9.38 -10.64 9.41
C GLN A 80 -9.65 -12.15 9.24
N GLY A 81 -8.66 -13.02 9.45
CA GLY A 81 -8.77 -14.45 9.17
C GLY A 81 -9.01 -14.78 7.70
N LEU A 82 -8.53 -13.92 6.80
CA LEU A 82 -8.69 -14.04 5.34
C LEU A 82 -7.38 -14.43 4.68
N HIS A 83 -7.45 -14.90 3.44
CA HIS A 83 -6.26 -15.09 2.62
C HIS A 83 -5.81 -13.77 1.98
N GLU A 84 -4.52 -13.59 1.77
CA GLU A 84 -3.95 -12.37 1.17
C GLU A 84 -4.53 -12.06 -0.21
N SER A 85 -4.79 -13.09 -1.03
CA SER A 85 -5.45 -12.94 -2.33
C SER A 85 -6.89 -12.41 -2.21
N THR A 86 -7.59 -12.68 -1.11
CA THR A 86 -8.92 -12.13 -0.84
C THR A 86 -8.83 -10.63 -0.54
N ILE A 87 -7.87 -10.22 0.31
CA ILE A 87 -7.62 -8.81 0.61
C ILE A 87 -7.29 -8.04 -0.67
N SER A 88 -6.35 -8.55 -1.47
CA SER A 88 -5.96 -7.96 -2.75
C SER A 88 -7.15 -7.74 -3.69
N ARG A 89 -8.04 -8.74 -3.83
CA ARG A 89 -9.24 -8.64 -4.66
C ARG A 89 -10.27 -7.64 -4.12
N VAL A 90 -10.40 -7.58 -2.79
CA VAL A 90 -11.35 -6.67 -2.13
C VAL A 90 -10.87 -5.23 -2.23
N SER A 91 -9.58 -4.96 -2.11
CA SER A 91 -9.02 -3.60 -2.16
C SER A 91 -8.90 -3.04 -3.58
N ASN A 92 -8.69 -3.89 -4.59
CA ASN A 92 -8.42 -3.44 -5.95
C ASN A 92 -9.64 -2.76 -6.60
N GLY A 93 -9.42 -1.56 -7.13
CA GLY A 93 -10.46 -0.73 -7.75
C GLY A 93 -11.62 -0.44 -6.81
N LYS A 94 -11.36 -0.31 -5.51
CA LYS A 94 -12.31 0.21 -4.51
C LYS A 94 -11.73 1.46 -3.91
N TYR A 95 -12.59 2.46 -3.76
CA TYR A 95 -12.21 3.79 -3.33
C TYR A 95 -12.94 4.15 -2.05
N ILE A 96 -12.25 4.91 -1.20
CA ILE A 96 -12.78 5.43 0.04
C ILE A 96 -12.61 6.94 0.05
N ALA A 97 -13.65 7.66 0.43
CA ALA A 97 -13.60 9.09 0.67
C ALA A 97 -13.03 9.34 2.07
N THR A 98 -12.05 10.23 2.15
CA THR A 98 -11.39 10.65 3.39
C THR A 98 -11.41 12.18 3.48
N PRO A 99 -11.12 12.78 4.64
CA PRO A 99 -11.00 14.24 4.77
C PRO A 99 -9.99 14.86 3.80
N HIS A 100 -8.99 14.09 3.35
CA HIS A 100 -7.93 14.53 2.44
C HIS A 100 -8.19 14.18 0.97
N GLY A 101 -9.38 13.65 0.64
CA GLY A 101 -9.76 13.27 -0.72
C GLY A 101 -10.16 11.80 -0.86
N THR A 102 -10.36 11.37 -2.10
CA THR A 102 -10.78 10.00 -2.42
C THR A 102 -9.57 9.16 -2.86
N PHE A 103 -9.30 8.08 -2.14
CA PHE A 103 -8.15 7.20 -2.39
C PHE A 103 -8.59 5.78 -2.65
N GLU A 104 -7.85 5.06 -3.49
CA GLU A 104 -8.03 3.63 -3.63
C GLU A 104 -7.63 2.93 -2.31
N LEU A 105 -8.37 1.92 -1.85
CA LEU A 105 -8.01 1.15 -0.65
C LEU A 105 -6.59 0.56 -0.76
N ARG A 106 -6.15 0.28 -1.99
CA ARG A 106 -4.81 -0.22 -2.26
C ARG A 106 -3.70 0.76 -1.84
N TYR A 107 -3.96 2.07 -1.88
CA TYR A 107 -3.00 3.12 -1.52
C TYR A 107 -2.46 2.97 -0.09
N PHE A 108 -3.31 2.50 0.82
CA PHE A 108 -2.95 2.32 2.23
C PHE A 108 -2.09 1.10 2.50
N PHE A 109 -1.89 0.21 1.52
CA PHE A 109 -0.96 -0.90 1.65
C PHE A 109 0.44 -0.49 1.22
N THR A 110 1.17 0.10 2.16
CA THR A 110 2.60 0.32 1.99
C THR A 110 3.33 -0.97 2.39
N GLN A 111 4.11 -1.55 1.47
CA GLN A 111 5.06 -2.59 1.85
C GLN A 111 5.88 -2.04 3.03
N SER A 112 6.06 -2.84 4.09
CA SER A 112 7.02 -2.55 5.14
C SER A 112 8.43 -2.77 4.60
N VAL A 113 8.82 -1.91 3.66
CA VAL A 113 10.16 -1.64 3.16
C VAL A 113 10.06 -0.21 2.64
N GLY A 114 10.50 0.76 3.45
CA GLY A 114 10.20 2.18 3.25
C GLY A 114 10.34 2.62 1.79
N THR A 115 9.23 2.84 1.09
CA THR A 115 9.19 3.48 -0.24
C THR A 115 7.74 3.77 -0.65
N VAL A 116 7.36 5.05 -0.66
CA VAL A 116 6.18 5.55 -1.37
C VAL A 116 6.65 5.91 -2.78
N ASP A 117 6.15 5.21 -3.81
CA ASP A 117 6.50 5.38 -5.23
C ASP A 117 7.99 5.22 -5.57
N ALA A 118 8.37 4.10 -6.20
CA ALA A 118 9.75 3.84 -6.63
C ALA A 118 10.36 4.93 -7.55
N SER A 119 9.54 5.77 -8.20
CA SER A 119 10.01 6.91 -9.01
C SER A 119 10.24 8.18 -8.17
N HIS A 120 9.28 8.56 -7.33
CA HIS A 120 9.40 9.74 -6.47
C HIS A 120 10.31 9.50 -5.25
N SER A 121 10.33 8.28 -4.70
CA SER A 121 11.28 7.84 -3.67
C SER A 121 12.72 7.91 -4.17
N ALA A 122 13.01 7.48 -5.41
CA ALA A 122 14.39 7.44 -5.87
C ALA A 122 15.02 8.84 -6.00
N GLU A 123 14.24 9.84 -6.43
CA GLU A 123 14.70 11.23 -6.50
C GLU A 123 14.80 11.87 -5.11
N ALA A 124 13.83 11.61 -4.23
CA ALA A 124 13.86 12.07 -2.83
C ALA A 124 15.08 11.50 -2.07
N VAL A 125 15.38 10.22 -2.30
CA VAL A 125 16.55 9.54 -1.74
C VAL A 125 17.84 10.13 -2.28
N ARG A 126 17.96 10.31 -3.60
CA ARG A 126 19.13 10.98 -4.21
C ARG A 126 19.38 12.37 -3.61
N ARG A 127 18.32 13.17 -3.48
CA ARG A 127 18.40 14.51 -2.88
C ARG A 127 18.83 14.48 -1.42
N THR A 128 18.37 13.49 -0.67
CA THR A 128 18.74 13.34 0.75
C THR A 128 20.19 12.86 0.89
N ILE A 129 20.65 11.93 0.05
CA ILE A 129 22.05 11.51 -0.01
C ILE A 129 22.96 12.71 -0.29
N ALA A 130 22.62 13.54 -1.27
CA ALA A 130 23.38 14.76 -1.56
C ALA A 130 23.46 15.70 -0.34
N ARG A 131 22.32 15.96 0.32
CA ARG A 131 22.27 16.82 1.52
C ARG A 131 23.11 16.26 2.67
N LEU A 132 23.07 14.95 2.91
CA LEU A 132 23.87 14.31 3.96
C LEU A 132 25.36 14.44 3.67
N ILE A 133 25.78 14.28 2.41
CA ILE A 133 27.16 14.44 1.98
C ILE A 133 27.62 15.91 2.03
N ASP A 134 26.74 16.85 1.66
CA ASP A 134 27.04 18.28 1.74
C ASP A 134 27.21 18.77 3.18
N ALA A 135 26.47 18.16 4.11
CA ALA A 135 26.57 18.44 5.55
C ALA A 135 27.73 17.72 6.26
N GLU A 136 28.54 16.92 5.53
CA GLU A 136 29.70 16.23 6.11
C GLU A 136 30.75 17.22 6.63
N ARG A 137 31.28 16.92 7.82
CA ARG A 137 32.39 17.66 8.40
C ARG A 137 33.72 17.01 8.00
N ALA A 138 34.81 17.79 8.01
CA ALA A 138 36.14 17.30 7.62
C ALA A 138 36.68 16.19 8.53
N ASP A 139 36.25 16.19 9.80
CA ASP A 139 36.57 15.19 10.82
C ASP A 139 35.66 13.94 10.76
N ALA A 140 34.53 14.01 10.05
CA ALA A 140 33.50 12.96 10.03
C ALA A 140 32.86 12.81 8.64
N ILE A 141 33.59 12.16 7.73
CA ILE A 141 33.08 11.80 6.39
C ILE A 141 32.29 10.50 6.48
N LEU A 142 31.06 10.52 6.00
CA LEU A 142 30.14 9.38 6.08
C LEU A 142 30.50 8.34 5.03
N SER A 143 30.58 7.08 5.44
CA SER A 143 30.66 5.96 4.52
C SER A 143 29.28 5.67 3.90
N ASP A 144 29.26 4.91 2.80
CA ASP A 144 27.98 4.46 2.21
C ASP A 144 27.15 3.61 3.20
N ALA A 145 27.79 3.00 4.22
CA ALA A 145 27.09 2.30 5.30
C ALA A 145 26.47 3.27 6.31
N ASP A 146 27.18 4.33 6.69
CA ASP A 146 26.67 5.37 7.61
C ASP A 146 25.51 6.15 6.98
N ILE A 147 25.59 6.42 5.67
CA ILE A 147 24.51 7.05 4.91
C ILE A 147 23.28 6.14 4.87
N ALA A 148 23.47 4.82 4.67
CA ALA A 148 22.36 3.87 4.72
C ALA A 148 21.69 3.83 6.10
N GLU A 149 22.48 3.85 7.18
CA GLU A 149 21.95 3.91 8.55
C GLU A 149 21.21 5.22 8.84
N ALA A 150 21.76 6.36 8.38
CA ALA A 150 21.11 7.66 8.53
C ALA A 150 19.78 7.74 7.76
N LEU A 151 19.72 7.16 6.55
CA LEU A 151 18.48 7.05 5.78
C LEU A 151 17.47 6.14 6.47
N CYS A 152 17.92 5.03 7.07
CA CYS A 152 17.06 4.12 7.82
C CYS A 152 16.43 4.83 9.03
N LYS A 153 17.19 5.67 9.75
CA LYS A 153 16.68 6.53 10.84
C LYS A 153 15.65 7.57 10.36
N LEU A 154 15.70 7.96 9.08
CA LEU A 154 14.73 8.85 8.43
C LEU A 154 13.54 8.09 7.82
N GLY A 155 13.40 6.79 8.09
CA GLY A 155 12.32 5.94 7.57
C GLY A 155 12.54 5.42 6.14
N MET A 156 13.75 5.59 5.59
CA MET A 156 14.14 5.11 4.26
C MET A 156 15.09 3.92 4.39
N ASP A 157 14.54 2.70 4.38
CA ASP A 157 15.33 1.47 4.48
C ASP A 157 15.97 1.12 3.13
N ILE A 158 17.26 1.42 2.98
CA ILE A 158 18.00 1.26 1.73
C ILE A 158 19.32 0.56 1.99
N ALA A 159 19.60 -0.50 1.22
CA ALA A 159 20.86 -1.22 1.29
C ALA A 159 22.05 -0.34 0.83
N ARG A 160 23.20 -0.52 1.47
CA ARG A 160 24.49 0.13 1.12
C ARG A 160 24.80 0.14 -0.38
N ARG A 161 24.56 -0.99 -1.08
CA ARG A 161 24.82 -1.12 -2.53
C ARG A 161 23.95 -0.17 -3.36
N THR A 162 22.72 0.08 -2.92
CA THR A 162 21.79 1.02 -3.57
C THR A 162 22.19 2.47 -3.32
N VAL A 163 22.69 2.77 -2.11
CA VAL A 163 23.30 4.09 -1.80
C VAL A 163 24.48 4.37 -2.71
N ALA A 164 25.40 3.40 -2.88
CA ALA A 164 26.54 3.55 -3.78
C ALA A 164 26.10 3.83 -5.23
N LYS A 165 25.13 3.06 -5.74
CA LYS A 165 24.55 3.27 -7.08
C LYS A 165 23.97 4.69 -7.25
N TYR A 166 23.26 5.20 -6.26
CA TYR A 166 22.66 6.54 -6.32
C TYR A 166 23.69 7.66 -6.16
N ARG A 167 24.72 7.46 -5.34
CA ARG A 167 25.87 8.35 -5.22
C ARG A 167 26.62 8.47 -6.56
N ASP A 168 26.87 7.33 -7.22
CA ASP A 168 27.54 7.29 -8.52
C ASP A 168 26.69 8.00 -9.60
N ALA A 169 25.36 7.83 -9.56
CA ALA A 169 24.45 8.54 -10.46
C ALA A 169 24.45 10.08 -10.26
N LEU A 170 24.87 10.55 -9.09
CA LEU A 170 25.05 11.97 -8.77
C LEU A 170 26.48 12.47 -9.03
N ASN A 171 27.36 11.64 -9.60
CA ASN A 171 28.78 11.92 -9.80
C ASN A 171 29.54 12.29 -8.50
N ILE A 172 29.07 11.83 -7.35
CA ILE A 172 29.72 12.09 -6.07
C ILE A 172 30.77 11.00 -5.81
N PRO A 173 32.05 11.32 -5.55
CA PRO A 173 33.06 10.31 -5.27
C PRO A 173 32.81 9.57 -3.95
N GLY A 174 33.35 8.36 -3.82
CA GLY A 174 33.24 7.56 -2.60
C GLY A 174 33.96 8.19 -1.40
N SER A 175 33.64 7.73 -0.18
CA SER A 175 34.12 8.34 1.07
C SER A 175 35.65 8.42 1.18
N VAL A 176 36.38 7.43 0.64
CA VAL A 176 37.85 7.42 0.60
C VAL A 176 38.40 8.58 -0.24
N GLN A 177 37.82 8.80 -1.42
CA GLN A 177 38.25 9.88 -2.31
C GLN A 177 37.79 11.24 -1.80
N ARG A 178 36.60 11.35 -1.19
CA ARG A 178 36.15 12.58 -0.52
C ARG A 178 37.08 12.99 0.61
N ARG A 179 37.54 12.02 1.40
CA ARG A 179 38.54 12.21 2.47
C ARG A 179 39.84 12.78 1.92
N ARG A 180 40.40 12.12 0.91
CA ARG A 180 41.63 12.58 0.25
C ARG A 180 41.48 13.98 -0.36
N ASN A 181 40.36 14.28 -1.01
CA ASN A 181 40.11 15.59 -1.63
C ASN A 181 40.01 16.72 -0.59
N ARG A 182 39.38 16.47 0.56
CA ARG A 182 39.26 17.47 1.63
C ARG A 182 40.56 17.65 2.41
N GLU A 183 41.32 16.58 2.65
CA GLU A 183 42.66 16.65 3.23
C GLU A 183 43.62 17.46 2.34
N ALA A 184 43.56 17.27 1.01
CA ALA A 184 44.34 18.05 0.05
C ALA A 184 43.91 19.53 0.01
N GLY A 185 42.60 19.83 0.14
CA GLY A 185 42.09 21.20 0.18
C GLY A 185 42.44 21.98 1.46
N LEU A 186 42.71 21.28 2.56
CA LEU A 186 43.20 21.87 3.83
C LEU A 186 44.72 22.18 3.79
N GLN A 187 45.49 21.53 2.92
CA GLN A 187 46.93 21.76 2.73
C GLN A 187 47.25 22.95 1.80
N HIS A 188 46.24 23.56 1.17
CA HIS A 188 46.38 24.70 0.24
C HIS A 188 45.64 25.97 0.71
N ARG A 189 45.28 26.04 1.99
CA ARG A 189 44.83 27.25 2.68
C ARG A 189 45.84 27.62 3.77
#